data_AF-A0A6P0Y713-F1
#
_entry.id   AF-A0A6P0Y713-F1
#
_cell.length_a   1.000
_cell.length_b   1.000
_cell.length_c   1.000
_cell.angle_alpha   90.00
_cell.angle_beta   90.00
_cell.angle_gamma   90.00
#
_symmetry.space_group_name_H-M   'P 1'
#
loop_
_entity.id
_entity.type
_entity.pdbx_description
1 polymer ?
#
loop_
_entity_poly.entity_id
_entity_poly.type
_entity_poly.pdbx_seq_one_letter_code
_entity_poly.pdbx_strand_id
1 'polypeptide(L)' 'DINEPEFIKRLKPGEELPADFAIAHGLNVTPDEDSVYVASYASNYIVKIDTETDEVEKVFSSLDGLNMPHGGFTAGRYR' A
#
# COMPACT_ATOMS: atom_id res chain seq x y z
N ASP A 1 16.91 -8.70 -12.54
CA ASP A 1 16.39 -9.87 -13.30
C ASP A 1 15.16 -10.37 -12.54
N ILE A 2 14.07 -10.76 -13.20
CA ILE A 2 12.89 -11.29 -12.49
C ILE A 2 13.20 -12.59 -11.72
N ASN A 3 14.24 -13.32 -12.11
CA ASN A 3 14.70 -14.54 -11.45
C ASN A 3 15.69 -14.26 -10.30
N GLU A 4 16.21 -13.04 -10.21
CA GLU A 4 17.13 -12.59 -9.17
C GLU A 4 16.63 -11.25 -8.59
N PRO A 5 15.58 -11.28 -7.77
CA PRO A 5 15.04 -10.07 -7.17
C PRO A 5 16.04 -9.47 -6.18
N GLU A 6 16.25 -8.17 -6.29
CA GLU A 6 17.06 -7.41 -5.34
C GLU A 6 16.16 -6.66 -4.36
N PHE A 7 16.65 -6.49 -3.14
CA PHE A 7 15.98 -5.63 -2.18
C PHE A 7 16.24 -4.16 -2.54
N ILE A 8 15.17 -3.42 -2.82
CA ILE A 8 15.25 -2.00 -3.18
C ILE A 8 15.07 -1.12 -1.94
N LYS A 9 13.92 -1.26 -1.26
CA LYS A 9 13.53 -0.39 -0.13
C LYS A 9 12.65 -1.12 0.87
N ARG A 10 12.69 -0.66 2.12
CA ARG A 10 11.71 -1.01 3.16
C ARG A 10 11.14 0.28 3.73
N LEU A 11 9.88 0.55 3.43
CA LEU A 11 9.13 1.65 4.05
C LEU A 11 8.93 1.35 5.53
N LYS A 12 9.15 2.35 6.40
CA LYS A 12 9.05 2.20 7.85
C LYS A 12 7.97 3.12 8.45
N PRO A 13 7.22 2.64 9.46
CA PRO A 13 6.39 3.51 10.29
C PRO A 13 7.22 4.64 10.90
N GLY A 14 6.74 5.88 10.74
CA GLY A 14 7.37 7.08 11.26
C GLY A 14 8.49 7.67 10.38
N GLU A 15 8.82 7.00 9.28
CA GLU A 15 9.68 7.54 8.22
C GLU A 15 8.81 7.86 7.00
N GLU A 16 8.48 6.86 6.18
CA GLU A 16 7.61 7.03 5.01
C GLU A 16 6.15 6.65 5.26
N LEU A 17 5.89 5.79 6.24
CA LEU A 17 4.54 5.37 6.64
C LEU A 17 4.08 6.15 7.89
N PRO A 18 2.76 6.21 8.14
CA PRO A 18 2.25 6.71 9.43
C PRO A 18 2.96 6.05 10.61
N ALA A 19 3.20 6.81 11.68
CA ALA A 19 4.02 6.36 12.82
C ALA A 19 3.47 5.11 13.52
N ASP A 20 2.15 4.96 13.52
CA ASP A 20 1.40 3.84 14.09
C ASP A 20 0.97 2.81 13.03
N PHE A 21 1.47 2.90 11.80
CA PHE A 21 1.22 1.90 10.77
C PHE A 21 1.76 0.54 11.21
N ALA A 22 0.90 -0.48 11.24
CA ALA A 22 1.25 -1.82 11.69
C ALA A 22 0.52 -2.88 10.87
N ILE A 23 1.13 -4.06 10.68
CA ILE A 23 0.46 -5.23 10.06
C ILE A 23 -0.11 -4.91 8.67
N ALA A 24 0.78 -4.67 7.69
CA ALA A 24 0.40 -4.74 6.29
C ALA A 24 -0.05 -6.16 5.96
N HIS A 25 -1.23 -6.33 5.36
CA HIS A 25 -1.78 -7.66 5.07
C HIS A 25 -2.35 -7.81 3.66
N GLY A 26 -2.70 -6.71 2.99
CA GLY A 26 -3.28 -6.73 1.65
C GLY A 26 -2.47 -5.87 0.69
N LEU A 27 -2.23 -6.37 -0.53
CA LEU A 27 -1.58 -5.65 -1.63
C LEU A 27 -2.46 -5.72 -2.88
N ASN A 28 -2.59 -4.58 -3.57
CA ASN A 28 -3.31 -4.49 -4.84
C ASN A 28 -2.60 -3.55 -5.79
N VAL A 29 -2.22 -4.06 -6.95
CA VAL A 29 -1.67 -3.25 -8.04
C VAL A 29 -2.82 -2.63 -8.83
N THR A 30 -2.65 -1.40 -9.30
CA THR A 30 -3.58 -0.77 -10.25
C THR A 30 -3.45 -1.40 -11.64
N PRO A 31 -4.49 -1.35 -12.50
CA PRO A 31 -4.43 -1.97 -13.82
C PRO A 31 -3.37 -1.38 -14.77
N ASP A 32 -2.99 -0.12 -14.55
CA ASP A 32 -1.90 0.58 -15.25
C ASP A 32 -0.52 0.32 -14.64
N GLU A 33 -0.44 -0.44 -13.54
CA GLU A 33 0.79 -0.80 -12.83
C GLU A 33 1.56 0.37 -12.18
N ASP A 34 1.09 1.61 -12.31
CA ASP A 34 1.72 2.81 -11.76
C ASP A 34 1.58 2.94 -10.23
N SER A 35 0.76 2.11 -9.59
CA SER A 35 0.59 2.17 -8.13
C SER A 35 0.27 0.84 -7.47
N VAL A 36 0.73 0.70 -6.23
CA VAL A 36 0.34 -0.37 -5.31
C VAL A 36 -0.38 0.20 -4.10
N TYR A 37 -1.56 -0.33 -3.81
CA TYR A 37 -2.28 -0.06 -2.58
C TYR A 37 -1.97 -1.13 -1.54
N VAL A 38 -1.52 -0.70 -0.36
CA VAL A 38 -1.25 -1.57 0.79
C VAL A 38 -2.27 -1.31 1.88
N ALA A 39 -2.99 -2.36 2.30
CA ALA A 39 -3.96 -2.28 3.38
C ALA A 39 -3.35 -2.80 4.69
N SER A 40 -3.48 -1.99 5.74
CA SER A 40 -3.34 -2.41 7.13
C SER A 40 -4.71 -2.49 7.78
N TYR A 41 -5.06 -3.71 8.17
CA TYR A 41 -6.26 -3.98 8.95
C TYR A 41 -6.15 -3.44 10.38
N ALA A 42 -5.02 -3.67 11.04
CA ALA A 42 -4.86 -3.41 12.47
C ALA A 42 -4.76 -1.91 12.80
N SER A 43 -4.13 -1.12 11.93
CA SER A 43 -3.96 0.32 12.12
C SER A 43 -4.90 1.17 11.27
N ASN A 44 -5.90 0.56 10.61
CA ASN A 44 -6.92 1.27 9.82
C ASN A 44 -6.35 2.14 8.70
N TYR A 45 -5.29 1.67 8.03
CA TYR A 45 -4.65 2.42 6.94
C TYR A 45 -4.82 1.71 5.60
N ILE A 46 -4.96 2.51 4.54
CA ILE A 46 -4.59 2.13 3.18
C ILE A 46 -3.55 3.15 2.71
N VAL A 47 -2.41 2.69 2.16
CA VAL A 47 -1.41 3.57 1.56
C VAL A 47 -1.28 3.28 0.07
N LYS A 48 -1.18 4.33 -0.75
CA LYS A 48 -0.87 4.27 -2.18
C LYS A 48 0.62 4.54 -2.36
N ILE A 49 1.31 3.62 -3.03
CA ILE A 49 2.74 3.69 -3.32
C ILE A 49 2.90 3.78 -4.84
N ASP A 50 3.70 4.73 -5.30
CA ASP A 50 4.13 4.85 -6.69
C ASP A 50 5.19 3.79 -7.01
N THR A 51 5.03 3.07 -8.14
CA THR A 51 5.90 1.93 -8.49
C THR A 51 7.18 2.34 -9.21
N GLU A 52 7.29 3.57 -9.71
CA GLU A 52 8.50 4.07 -10.36
C GLU A 52 9.48 4.64 -9.33
N THR A 53 8.97 5.28 -8.28
CA THR A 53 9.74 6.05 -7.29
C THR A 53 9.86 5.37 -5.92
N ASP A 54 9.06 4.33 -5.66
CA ASP A 54 8.94 3.68 -4.34
C ASP A 54 8.56 4.67 -3.21
N GLU A 55 7.76 5.68 -3.52
CA GLU A 55 7.29 6.70 -2.58
C GLU A 55 5.81 6.57 -2.24
N VAL A 56 5.44 6.95 -1.01
CA VAL A 56 4.04 6.97 -0.57
C VAL A 56 3.39 8.24 -1.10
N GLU A 57 2.51 8.10 -2.09
CA GLU A 57 1.79 9.22 -2.69
C GLU A 57 0.57 9.65 -1.87
N LYS A 58 -0.06 8.69 -1.18
CA LYS A 58 -1.28 8.96 -0.42
C LYS A 58 -1.49 8.00 0.74
N VAL A 59 -1.98 8.55 1.84
CA VAL A 59 -2.43 7.81 3.02
C VAL A 59 -3.93 8.03 3.21
N PHE A 60 -4.66 6.94 3.43
CA PHE A 60 -6.06 6.92 3.86
C PHE A 60 -6.13 6.27 5.23
N SER A 61 -6.96 6.81 6.12
CA SER A 61 -6.98 6.48 7.54
C SER A 61 -8.40 6.38 8.11
N SER A 62 -8.51 6.22 9.42
CA SER A 62 -9.78 6.34 10.14
C SER A 62 -10.44 7.72 9.99
N LEU A 63 -9.68 8.78 9.71
CA LEU A 63 -10.21 10.11 9.42
C LEU A 63 -10.97 10.15 8.08
N ASP A 64 -10.66 9.21 7.18
CA ASP A 64 -11.34 9.01 5.89
C ASP A 64 -12.50 8.00 6.01
N GLY A 65 -12.84 7.59 7.24
CA GLY A 65 -13.90 6.62 7.51
C GLY A 65 -13.45 5.15 7.42
N LEU A 66 -12.15 4.87 7.31
CA LEU A 66 -11.67 3.49 7.32
C LEU A 66 -11.81 2.88 8.72
N ASN A 67 -12.43 1.71 8.75
CA ASN A 67 -12.45 0.85 9.93
C ASN A 67 -12.12 -0.56 9.47
N MET A 68 -10.95 -1.04 9.89
CA MET A 68 -10.50 -2.40 9.67
C MET A 68 -10.57 -2.80 8.19
N PRO A 69 -9.95 -2.03 7.27
CA PRO A 69 -10.04 -2.29 5.85
C PRO A 69 -9.45 -3.67 5.53
N HIS A 70 -10.19 -4.45 4.75
CA HIS A 70 -9.81 -5.79 4.32
C HIS A 70 -10.03 -5.96 2.82
N GLY A 71 -9.23 -6.85 2.23
CA GLY A 71 -9.47 -7.31 0.87
C GLY A 71 -9.05 -6.29 -0.18
N GLY A 72 -9.09 -6.75 -1.43
CA GLY A 72 -8.29 -6.18 -2.49
C GLY A 72 -9.03 -6.10 -3.80
N PHE A 73 -9.93 -5.14 -3.90
CA PHE A 73 -10.51 -4.78 -5.18
C PHE A 73 -10.10 -3.35 -5.56
N THR A 74 -9.08 -3.25 -6.41
CA THR A 74 -8.86 -2.07 -7.24
C THR A 74 -9.80 -2.19 -8.44
N ALA A 75 -10.70 -1.22 -8.62
CA ALA A 75 -11.62 -1.23 -9.75
C ALA A 75 -10.84 -1.32 -11.07
N GLY A 76 -11.26 -2.21 -11.97
CA GLY A 76 -10.59 -2.43 -13.26
C GLY A 76 -9.54 -3.55 -13.28
N ARG A 77 -9.28 -4.24 -12.16
CA ARG A 77 -8.31 -5.36 -12.07
C ARG A 77 -8.65 -6.57 -12.97
N TYR A 78 -9.92 -6.75 -13.32
CA TYR A 78 -10.35 -7.76 -14.29
C TYR A 78 -10.90 -7.04 -15.53
N ARG A 79 -10.16 -7.12 -16.63
CA ARG A 79 -10.67 -6.92 -17.99
C ARG A 79 -10.50 -8.21 -18.76
#